data_AF-A0A170Z4K8-F1
#
_entry.id   AF-A0A170Z4K8-F1
#
_cell.length_a   1.000
_cell.length_b   1.000
_cell.length_c   1.000
_cell.angle_alpha   90.00
_cell.angle_beta   90.00
_cell.angle_gamma   90.00
#
_symmetry.space_group_name_H-M   'P 1'
#
loop_
_entity.id
_entity.type
_entity.pdbx_description
1 polymer ?
#
loop_
_entity_poly.entity_id
_entity_poly.type
_entity_poly.pdbx_seq_one_letter_code
_entity_poly.pdbx_strand_id
1 'polypeptide(L)'
;YRVCFSFLPCSTFYFVKKTRISCKSVHNRMWWRPTMPKHLPLPLGPWTPGCMDIMSGYGPNSTFFRLYYPSAFSNKENNASKWYKWSPHEKYIEGFAQLVNSWSSLIKLVVWFYGGEPMVPAMWEAQPLKHGKKFPVVIFSHGFGATRFISSTIGMELASWGYAVASIEHKDTSACATYYYNTEEDRNHDNRIWIPHKK
;
A
#
# COMPACT_ATOMS: atom_id res chain seq x y z
N TYR A 1 3.80 51.05 -9.85
CA TYR A 1 4.76 50.64 -10.90
C TYR A 1 5.35 49.30 -10.45
N ARG A 2 5.04 48.11 -11.01
CA ARG A 2 5.37 47.58 -12.37
C ARG A 2 6.85 47.91 -12.69
N VAL A 3 7.80 46.99 -12.87
CA VAL A 3 7.92 45.78 -13.73
C VAL A 3 9.20 45.02 -13.28
N CYS A 4 9.43 43.68 -13.38
CA CYS A 4 8.63 42.47 -13.67
C CYS A 4 9.43 41.20 -13.22
N PHE A 5 8.92 39.99 -13.50
CA PHE A 5 9.62 38.69 -13.35
C PHE A 5 10.73 38.46 -14.40
N SER A 6 11.73 37.66 -14.04
CA SER A 6 12.51 36.83 -14.99
C SER A 6 12.54 35.37 -14.51
N PHE A 7 12.49 34.43 -15.46
CA PHE A 7 12.18 33.01 -15.24
C PHE A 7 13.44 32.14 -15.07
N LEU A 8 13.38 31.16 -14.16
CA LEU A 8 14.04 29.85 -14.29
C LEU A 8 13.12 28.75 -13.71
N PRO A 9 12.61 27.81 -14.52
CA PRO A 9 11.78 26.70 -14.03
C PRO A 9 12.56 25.39 -13.93
N CYS A 10 12.68 24.80 -12.74
CA CYS A 10 13.20 23.42 -12.61
C CYS A 10 12.71 22.69 -11.35
N SER A 11 11.64 21.89 -11.52
CA SER A 11 11.34 20.64 -10.79
C SER A 11 9.90 20.22 -11.09
N THR A 12 9.68 19.66 -12.27
CA THR A 12 8.36 19.17 -12.70
C THR A 12 7.98 17.92 -11.92
N PHE A 13 7.03 18.04 -10.98
CA PHE A 13 6.38 16.87 -10.38
C PHE A 13 5.44 16.23 -11.41
N TYR A 14 5.87 15.11 -12.01
CA TYR A 14 5.06 14.35 -12.96
C TYR A 14 4.01 13.50 -12.24
N PHE A 15 2.77 13.98 -12.25
CA PHE A 15 1.59 13.22 -11.81
C PHE A 15 1.24 12.11 -12.80
N VAL A 16 1.26 10.85 -12.35
CA VAL A 16 0.65 9.73 -13.09
C VAL A 16 -0.86 9.79 -12.93
N LYS A 17 -1.58 10.24 -13.97
CA LYS A 17 -3.05 10.20 -14.02
C LYS A 17 -3.52 8.75 -14.13
N LYS A 18 -3.92 8.13 -13.01
CA LYS A 18 -4.69 6.88 -13.04
C LYS A 18 -6.15 7.15 -13.43
N THR A 19 -6.68 6.36 -14.36
CA THR A 19 -8.01 6.57 -14.95
C THR A 19 -9.14 6.37 -13.94
N ARG A 20 -10.14 7.27 -13.96
CA ARG A 20 -11.38 7.12 -13.18
C ARG A 20 -12.22 5.97 -13.77
N ILE A 21 -12.48 4.94 -12.96
CA ILE A 21 -13.59 4.01 -13.20
C ILE A 21 -14.65 4.27 -12.12
N SER A 22 -15.74 4.92 -12.52
CA SER A 22 -16.93 5.03 -11.68
C SER A 22 -17.73 3.74 -11.78
N CYS A 23 -17.58 2.84 -10.80
CA CYS A 23 -18.32 1.59 -10.77
C CYS A 23 -19.54 1.72 -9.85
N LYS A 24 -20.72 2.01 -10.42
CA LYS A 24 -22.00 1.79 -9.74
C LYS A 24 -22.27 0.28 -9.65
N SER A 25 -21.69 -0.38 -8.64
CA SER A 25 -21.86 -1.82 -8.43
C SER A 25 -23.21 -2.15 -7.77
N VAL A 26 -24.26 -2.22 -8.58
CA VAL A 26 -25.45 -3.01 -8.23
C VAL A 26 -25.05 -4.49 -8.38
N HIS A 27 -25.30 -5.31 -7.37
CA HIS A 27 -24.95 -6.73 -7.43
C HIS A 27 -25.98 -7.61 -6.73
N ASN A 28 -26.45 -8.63 -7.44
CA ASN A 28 -27.32 -9.67 -6.90
C ASN A 28 -26.60 -10.39 -5.75
N ARG A 29 -27.24 -10.42 -4.58
CA ARG A 29 -26.67 -10.97 -3.34
C ARG A 29 -27.21 -12.39 -3.12
N MET A 30 -26.39 -13.41 -3.39
CA MET A 30 -26.71 -14.81 -3.07
C MET A 30 -26.77 -15.01 -1.55
N TRP A 31 -27.83 -15.67 -1.06
CA TRP A 31 -28.14 -15.80 0.37
C TRP A 31 -27.17 -16.70 1.17
N TRP A 32 -26.39 -17.55 0.48
CA TRP A 32 -25.41 -18.45 1.11
C TRP A 32 -23.99 -17.89 1.22
N ARG A 33 -23.73 -16.66 0.72
CA ARG A 33 -22.40 -16.03 0.85
C ARG A 33 -22.29 -15.29 2.20
N PRO A 34 -21.26 -15.57 3.03
CA PRO A 34 -21.03 -14.82 4.27
C PRO A 34 -20.92 -13.32 4.01
N THR A 35 -21.56 -12.50 4.86
CA THR A 35 -21.49 -11.04 4.77
C THR A 35 -20.19 -10.50 5.38
N MET A 36 -19.06 -10.87 4.77
CA MET A 36 -17.74 -10.33 5.11
C MET A 36 -17.62 -8.87 4.64
N PRO A 37 -17.12 -7.95 5.48
CA PRO A 37 -16.75 -6.61 5.04
C PRO A 37 -15.69 -6.69 3.94
N LYS A 38 -15.83 -5.91 2.87
CA LYS A 38 -14.85 -5.85 1.76
C LYS A 38 -13.59 -5.04 2.11
N HIS A 39 -13.32 -4.83 3.40
CA HIS A 39 -12.22 -4.03 3.89
C HIS A 39 -11.69 -4.57 5.22
N LEU A 40 -10.44 -4.24 5.55
CA LEU A 40 -9.88 -4.45 6.88
C LEU A 40 -10.63 -3.60 7.93
N PRO A 41 -10.50 -3.89 9.25
CA PRO A 41 -11.14 -3.10 10.31
C PRO A 41 -10.88 -1.60 10.16
N LEU A 42 -11.91 -0.77 10.38
CA LEU A 42 -11.74 0.68 10.30
C LEU A 42 -10.83 1.18 11.44
N PRO A 43 -9.94 2.15 11.18
CA PRO A 43 -9.11 2.74 12.22
C PRO A 43 -9.98 3.49 13.25
N LEU A 44 -9.60 3.46 14.53
CA LEU A 44 -10.38 4.06 15.62
C LEU A 44 -9.85 5.43 16.07
N GLY A 45 -8.62 5.79 15.74
CA GLY A 45 -8.00 7.06 16.14
C GLY A 45 -8.62 8.30 15.50
N PRO A 46 -8.26 9.51 15.96
CA PRO A 46 -8.85 10.77 15.51
C PRO A 46 -8.50 11.17 14.07
N TRP A 47 -7.37 10.71 13.54
CA TRP A 47 -6.86 11.06 12.20
C TRP A 47 -7.18 9.97 11.18
N THR A 48 -7.46 10.35 9.92
CA THR A 48 -7.45 9.36 8.84
C THR A 48 -6.00 8.94 8.57
N PRO A 49 -5.67 7.64 8.55
CA PRO A 49 -4.34 7.19 8.17
C PRO A 49 -4.09 7.40 6.67
N GLY A 50 -2.98 8.04 6.34
CA GLY A 50 -2.39 8.06 5.01
C GLY A 50 -1.49 6.84 4.80
N CYS A 51 -1.28 6.44 3.54
CA CYS A 51 -0.38 5.36 3.17
C CYS A 51 0.35 5.66 1.85
N MET A 52 1.64 5.32 1.78
CA MET A 52 2.39 5.23 0.51
C MET A 52 3.49 4.16 0.59
N ASP A 53 3.87 3.60 -0.55
CA ASP A 53 5.05 2.74 -0.67
C ASP A 53 6.28 3.57 -1.05
N ILE A 54 7.41 3.37 -0.36
CA ILE A 54 8.66 4.10 -0.57
C ILE A 54 9.78 3.09 -0.84
N MET A 55 10.39 3.20 -2.02
CA MET A 55 11.64 2.51 -2.36
C MET A 55 12.76 3.56 -2.45
N SER A 56 13.83 3.36 -1.68
CA SER A 56 14.99 4.25 -1.63
C SER A 56 16.21 3.54 -2.23
N GLY A 57 16.79 4.16 -3.26
CA GLY A 57 17.84 3.56 -4.09
C GLY A 57 17.32 2.54 -5.11
N TYR A 58 18.26 2.00 -5.89
CA TYR A 58 18.02 1.02 -6.95
C TYR A 58 18.80 -0.27 -6.67
N GLY A 59 18.49 -1.34 -7.41
CA GLY A 59 19.12 -2.65 -7.23
C GLY A 59 18.64 -3.45 -6.01
N PRO A 60 19.19 -4.65 -5.78
CA PRO A 60 18.73 -5.59 -4.76
C PRO A 60 18.96 -5.09 -3.32
N ASN A 61 19.92 -4.20 -3.11
CA ASN A 61 20.26 -3.63 -1.80
C ASN A 61 19.48 -2.33 -1.46
N SER A 62 18.54 -1.92 -2.31
CA SER A 62 17.64 -0.80 -2.04
C SER A 62 16.81 -1.03 -0.77
N THR A 63 16.39 0.04 -0.09
CA THR A 63 15.44 -0.08 1.03
C THR A 63 14.02 0.02 0.50
N PHE A 64 13.11 -0.88 0.90
CA PHE A 64 11.70 -0.84 0.50
C PHE A 64 10.78 -0.99 1.70
N PHE A 65 9.79 -0.11 1.83
CA PHE A 65 8.84 -0.14 2.94
C PHE A 65 7.51 0.52 2.58
N ARG A 66 6.45 0.15 3.30
CA ARG A 66 5.16 0.85 3.29
C ARG A 66 5.09 1.78 4.49
N LEU A 67 4.88 3.07 4.25
CA LEU A 67 4.75 4.08 5.30
C LEU A 67 3.27 4.39 5.55
N TYR A 68 2.84 4.20 6.79
CA TYR A 68 1.57 4.70 7.33
C TYR A 68 1.84 5.94 8.18
N TYR A 69 1.00 6.95 8.09
CA TYR A 69 1.19 8.22 8.80
C TYR A 69 -0.14 8.94 9.04
N PRO A 70 -0.29 9.79 10.08
CA PRO A 70 -1.46 10.64 10.24
C PRO A 70 -1.57 11.60 9.04
N SER A 71 -2.68 11.54 8.31
CA SER A 71 -2.96 12.52 7.26
C SER A 71 -3.56 13.80 7.84
N ALA A 72 -3.61 14.87 7.05
CA ALA A 72 -4.20 16.15 7.44
C ALA A 72 -5.72 16.12 7.68
N PHE A 73 -6.38 14.98 7.48
CA PHE A 73 -7.83 14.80 7.53
C PHE A 73 -8.26 14.07 8.81
N SER A 74 -9.41 14.45 9.37
CA SER A 74 -10.04 13.71 10.49
C SER A 74 -10.51 12.33 10.00
N ASN A 75 -10.64 11.35 10.90
CA ASN A 75 -11.17 10.02 10.58
C ASN A 75 -12.60 10.08 9.98
N LYS A 76 -13.38 11.12 10.31
CA LYS A 76 -14.71 11.39 9.69
C LYS A 76 -14.63 11.67 8.18
N GLU A 77 -13.46 12.06 7.67
CA GLU A 77 -13.21 12.38 6.26
C GLU A 77 -12.57 11.20 5.51
N ASN A 78 -12.48 10.01 6.12
CA ASN A 78 -11.86 8.83 5.53
C ASN A 78 -12.62 8.37 4.27
N ASN A 79 -12.06 8.70 3.10
CA ASN A 79 -12.75 8.53 1.83
C ASN A 79 -12.42 7.18 1.18
N ALA A 80 -13.42 6.29 1.13
CA ALA A 80 -13.30 4.94 0.55
C ALA A 80 -12.87 4.90 -0.93
N SER A 81 -13.05 5.98 -1.69
CA SER A 81 -12.55 6.06 -3.09
C SER A 81 -11.01 6.20 -3.19
N LYS A 82 -10.32 6.51 -2.07
CA LYS A 82 -8.86 6.58 -1.97
C LYS A 82 -8.24 5.36 -1.28
N TRP A 83 -9.06 4.38 -0.89
CA TRP A 83 -8.58 3.10 -0.37
C TRP A 83 -7.93 2.29 -1.49
N TYR A 84 -7.02 1.41 -1.10
CA TYR A 84 -6.26 0.56 -2.02
C TYR A 84 -6.46 -0.92 -1.67
N LYS A 85 -6.20 -1.81 -2.64
CA LYS A 85 -6.22 -3.26 -2.41
C LYS A 85 -5.11 -3.66 -1.44
N TRP A 86 -5.40 -4.56 -0.52
CA TRP A 86 -4.42 -5.06 0.45
C TRP A 86 -3.17 -5.66 -0.21
N SER A 87 -3.36 -6.54 -1.20
CA SER A 87 -2.30 -6.98 -2.10
C SER A 87 -2.17 -6.02 -3.30
N PRO A 88 -0.97 -5.48 -3.59
CA PRO A 88 -0.77 -4.56 -4.70
C PRO A 88 -0.50 -5.25 -6.05
N HIS A 89 -0.19 -6.56 -6.07
CA HIS A 89 0.18 -7.28 -7.29
C HIS A 89 0.01 -8.80 -7.17
N GLU A 90 -0.36 -9.47 -8.27
CA GLU A 90 -0.64 -10.92 -8.25
C GLU A 90 0.57 -11.80 -7.93
N LYS A 91 1.79 -11.32 -8.22
CA LYS A 91 3.05 -12.02 -7.90
C LYS A 91 3.22 -12.30 -6.40
N TYR A 92 2.63 -11.49 -5.51
CA TYR A 92 2.63 -11.79 -4.08
C TYR A 92 1.74 -12.99 -3.72
N ILE A 93 0.63 -13.18 -4.44
CA ILE A 93 -0.23 -14.37 -4.29
C ILE A 93 0.48 -15.61 -4.85
N GLU A 94 1.21 -15.47 -5.97
CA GLU A 94 2.02 -16.55 -6.54
C GLU A 94 3.19 -16.96 -5.63
N GLY A 95 3.93 -15.99 -5.08
CA GLY A 95 5.00 -16.27 -4.11
C GLY A 95 4.47 -16.94 -2.84
N PHE A 96 3.34 -16.47 -2.31
CA PHE A 96 2.68 -17.12 -1.18
C PHE A 96 2.21 -18.55 -1.51
N ALA A 97 1.68 -18.79 -2.71
CA ALA A 97 1.31 -20.12 -3.17
C ALA A 97 2.51 -21.08 -3.21
N GLN A 98 3.65 -20.62 -3.75
CA GLN A 98 4.90 -21.40 -3.82
C GLN A 98 5.45 -21.74 -2.43
N LEU A 99 5.40 -20.77 -1.49
CA LEU A 99 5.78 -20.94 -0.09
C LEU A 99 4.97 -22.06 0.58
N VAL A 100 3.63 -22.00 0.50
CA VAL A 100 2.74 -23.00 1.12
C VAL A 100 2.55 -24.27 0.28
N ASN A 101 3.34 -24.44 -0.78
CA ASN A 101 3.30 -25.58 -1.71
C ASN A 101 1.91 -25.86 -2.32
N SER A 102 1.17 -24.80 -2.66
CA SER A 102 -0.19 -24.83 -3.20
C SER A 102 -0.29 -24.12 -4.55
N TRP A 103 -1.44 -24.23 -5.19
CA TRP A 103 -1.67 -23.70 -6.54
C TRP A 103 -2.21 -22.27 -6.47
N SER A 104 -1.57 -21.32 -7.15
CA SER A 104 -1.99 -19.91 -7.16
C SER A 104 -3.45 -19.73 -7.56
N SER A 105 -3.94 -20.54 -8.51
CA SER A 105 -5.34 -20.53 -8.96
C SER A 105 -6.32 -20.99 -7.87
N LEU A 106 -5.94 -21.95 -7.02
CA LEU A 106 -6.75 -22.40 -5.89
C LEU A 106 -6.86 -21.29 -4.83
N ILE A 107 -5.75 -20.61 -4.52
CA ILE A 107 -5.75 -19.48 -3.58
C ILE A 107 -6.59 -18.31 -4.15
N LYS A 108 -6.44 -17.96 -5.43
CA LYS A 108 -7.28 -16.95 -6.10
C LYS A 108 -8.77 -17.31 -6.06
N LEU A 109 -9.12 -18.60 -6.28
CA LEU A 109 -10.49 -19.10 -6.18
C LEU A 109 -11.06 -18.98 -4.76
N VAL A 110 -10.28 -19.34 -3.74
CA VAL A 110 -10.66 -19.19 -2.32
C VAL A 110 -10.90 -17.71 -1.98
N VAL A 111 -9.97 -16.82 -2.33
CA VAL A 111 -10.13 -15.36 -2.12
C VAL A 111 -11.39 -14.82 -2.81
N TRP A 112 -11.65 -15.24 -4.06
CA TRP A 112 -12.87 -14.87 -4.79
C TRP A 112 -14.15 -15.38 -4.12
N PHE A 113 -14.13 -16.62 -3.60
CA PHE A 113 -15.27 -17.21 -2.88
C PHE A 113 -15.62 -16.42 -1.62
N TYR A 114 -14.61 -15.99 -0.85
CA TYR A 114 -14.78 -15.17 0.36
C TYR A 114 -15.05 -13.67 0.11
N GLY A 115 -15.23 -13.25 -1.15
CA GLY A 115 -15.67 -11.89 -1.51
C GLY A 115 -14.63 -11.01 -2.22
N GLY A 116 -13.44 -11.55 -2.51
CA GLY A 116 -12.35 -10.87 -3.19
C GLY A 116 -11.28 -10.33 -2.23
N GLU A 117 -10.30 -9.61 -2.79
CA GLU A 117 -9.23 -8.98 -2.01
C GLU A 117 -9.81 -7.84 -1.15
N PRO A 118 -9.50 -7.77 0.16
CA PRO A 118 -9.97 -6.70 1.02
C PRO A 118 -9.29 -5.37 0.66
N MET A 119 -10.05 -4.28 0.79
CA MET A 119 -9.53 -2.92 0.74
C MET A 119 -8.91 -2.52 2.09
N VAL A 120 -7.87 -1.70 2.07
CA VAL A 120 -7.28 -1.13 3.29
C VAL A 120 -7.88 0.26 3.52
N PRO A 121 -8.53 0.55 4.68
CA PRO A 121 -9.16 1.82 4.98
C PRO A 121 -8.20 2.95 5.36
N ALA A 122 -7.12 3.10 4.58
CA ALA A 122 -6.17 4.19 4.63
C ALA A 122 -6.12 4.88 3.25
N MET A 123 -5.95 6.21 3.24
CA MET A 123 -5.96 6.99 2.00
C MET A 123 -4.58 6.96 1.33
N TRP A 124 -4.53 6.46 0.10
CA TRP A 124 -3.31 6.45 -0.71
C TRP A 124 -2.81 7.88 -0.99
N GLU A 125 -1.52 8.13 -0.73
CA GLU A 125 -0.81 9.39 -0.97
C GLU A 125 -1.53 10.64 -0.43
N ALA A 126 -2.22 10.50 0.70
CA ALA A 126 -2.85 11.64 1.38
C ALA A 126 -1.80 12.64 1.90
N GLN A 127 -2.14 13.93 1.95
CA GLN A 127 -1.24 14.93 2.53
C GLN A 127 -0.98 14.59 4.02
N PRO A 128 0.29 14.52 4.47
CA PRO A 128 0.61 14.26 5.88
C PRO A 128 0.15 15.42 6.76
N LEU A 129 -0.16 15.12 8.02
CA LEU A 129 -0.55 16.11 9.01
C LEU A 129 0.59 17.13 9.23
N LYS A 130 0.41 18.38 8.79
CA LYS A 130 1.45 19.45 8.88
C LYS A 130 1.54 20.12 10.25
N HIS A 131 1.07 19.47 11.31
CA HIS A 131 1.13 20.03 12.65
C HIS A 131 2.60 20.09 13.10
N GLY A 132 3.02 21.14 13.81
CA GLY A 132 4.43 21.40 14.17
C GLY A 132 5.05 20.44 15.19
N LYS A 133 4.58 19.19 15.27
CA LYS A 133 5.03 18.14 16.17
C LYS A 133 5.66 17.00 15.35
N LYS A 134 6.79 16.49 15.81
CA LYS A 134 7.39 15.27 15.26
C LYS A 134 6.52 14.06 15.61
N PHE A 135 6.34 13.12 14.69
CA PHE A 135 5.66 11.87 14.97
C PHE A 135 6.61 10.86 15.64
N PRO A 136 6.17 10.12 16.67
CA PRO A 136 6.87 8.91 17.08
C PRO A 136 6.91 7.91 15.93
N VAL A 137 8.08 7.32 15.68
CA VAL A 137 8.31 6.39 14.57
C VAL A 137 8.31 4.95 15.08
N VAL A 138 7.55 4.09 14.42
CA VAL A 138 7.54 2.63 14.64
C VAL A 138 8.07 1.97 13.37
N ILE A 139 9.05 1.08 13.52
CA ILE A 139 9.54 0.25 12.42
C ILE A 139 8.97 -1.15 12.62
N PHE A 140 8.23 -1.65 11.63
CA PHE A 140 7.65 -2.99 11.65
C PHE A 140 8.43 -3.90 10.69
N SER A 141 8.87 -5.05 11.21
CA SER A 141 9.43 -6.14 10.42
C SER A 141 8.37 -7.23 10.24
N HIS A 142 8.14 -7.67 9.01
CA HIS A 142 7.30 -8.84 8.77
C HIS A 142 8.02 -10.14 9.19
N GLY A 143 7.24 -11.20 9.44
CA GLY A 143 7.78 -12.54 9.66
C GLY A 143 8.22 -13.23 8.36
N PHE A 144 8.77 -14.43 8.48
CA PHE A 144 9.10 -15.28 7.35
C PHE A 144 7.86 -15.57 6.47
N GLY A 145 8.02 -15.53 5.15
CA GLY A 145 6.96 -15.76 4.19
C GLY A 145 5.91 -14.65 4.07
N ALA A 146 6.04 -13.56 4.84
CA ALA A 146 5.14 -12.42 4.79
C ALA A 146 5.70 -11.27 3.92
N THR A 147 5.03 -10.12 3.94
CA THR A 147 5.33 -8.94 3.11
C THR A 147 5.05 -7.66 3.89
N ARG A 148 5.44 -6.48 3.38
CA ARG A 148 5.18 -5.19 4.07
C ARG A 148 3.70 -4.90 4.35
N PHE A 149 2.78 -5.49 3.61
CA PHE A 149 1.35 -5.20 3.74
C PHE A 149 0.62 -6.10 4.76
N ILE A 150 1.26 -7.16 5.28
CA ILE A 150 0.66 -8.05 6.29
C ILE A 150 0.20 -7.28 7.55
N SER A 151 0.94 -6.23 7.92
CA SER A 151 0.69 -5.40 9.10
C SER A 151 -0.28 -4.24 8.85
N SER A 152 -0.98 -4.20 7.72
CA SER A 152 -1.81 -3.04 7.31
C SER A 152 -2.75 -2.55 8.42
N THR A 153 -3.41 -3.46 9.14
CA THR A 153 -4.29 -3.11 10.28
C THR A 153 -3.55 -2.43 11.42
N ILE A 154 -2.38 -2.94 11.80
CA ILE A 154 -1.54 -2.38 12.88
C ILE A 154 -0.98 -1.01 12.46
N GLY A 155 -0.45 -0.93 11.23
CA GLY A 155 0.14 0.29 10.68
C GLY A 155 -0.88 1.44 10.55
N MET A 156 -2.08 1.16 10.03
CA MET A 156 -3.12 2.18 9.88
C MET A 156 -3.77 2.58 11.20
N GLU A 157 -3.93 1.65 12.14
CA GLU A 157 -4.44 1.97 13.48
C GLU A 157 -3.48 2.90 14.22
N LEU A 158 -2.20 2.52 14.34
CA LEU A 158 -1.17 3.38 14.95
C LEU A 158 -1.05 4.75 14.25
N ALA A 159 -1.15 4.78 12.91
CA ALA A 159 -1.16 6.04 12.16
C ALA A 159 -2.37 6.92 12.48
N SER A 160 -3.55 6.35 12.72
CA SER A 160 -4.74 7.10 13.14
C SER A 160 -4.60 7.75 14.53
N TRP A 161 -3.75 7.18 15.39
CA TRP A 161 -3.37 7.72 16.70
C TRP A 161 -2.18 8.70 16.65
N GLY A 162 -1.59 8.95 15.47
CA GLY A 162 -0.53 9.94 15.28
C GLY A 162 0.90 9.40 15.21
N TYR A 163 1.09 8.09 15.03
CA TYR A 163 2.41 7.48 14.81
C TYR A 163 2.78 7.45 13.31
N ALA A 164 4.07 7.49 13.00
CA ALA A 164 4.56 7.14 11.67
C ALA A 164 5.04 5.67 11.71
N VAL A 165 4.43 4.78 10.92
CA VAL A 165 4.77 3.35 10.90
C VAL A 165 5.38 2.96 9.56
N ALA A 166 6.65 2.57 9.58
CA ALA A 166 7.36 2.04 8.42
C ALA A 166 7.38 0.50 8.47
N SER A 167 6.58 -0.15 7.63
CA SER A 167 6.57 -1.60 7.47
C SER A 167 7.57 -2.01 6.39
N ILE A 168 8.71 -2.57 6.79
CA ILE A 168 9.82 -2.91 5.89
C ILE A 168 9.47 -4.15 5.05
N GLU A 169 9.88 -4.16 3.79
CA GLU A 169 9.92 -5.37 2.95
C GLU A 169 11.36 -5.85 2.79
N HIS A 170 11.65 -7.04 3.31
CA HIS A 170 12.98 -7.62 3.26
C HIS A 170 13.27 -8.24 1.89
N LYS A 171 14.48 -7.99 1.37
CA LYS A 171 14.99 -8.53 0.09
C LYS A 171 15.99 -9.68 0.27
N ASP A 172 16.12 -10.20 1.48
CA ASP A 172 16.93 -11.35 1.89
C ASP A 172 16.35 -12.72 1.50
N THR A 173 15.34 -12.75 0.61
CA THR A 173 14.53 -13.92 0.23
C THR A 173 13.61 -14.51 1.32
N SER A 174 13.50 -13.87 2.50
CA SER A 174 12.54 -14.26 3.54
C SER A 174 11.08 -13.95 3.18
N ALA A 175 10.83 -12.90 2.39
CA ALA A 175 9.50 -12.56 1.89
C ALA A 175 9.03 -13.56 0.83
N CYS A 176 7.72 -13.85 0.77
CA CYS A 176 7.17 -14.81 -0.21
C CYS A 176 7.40 -14.37 -1.67
N ALA A 177 7.36 -13.07 -1.91
CA ALA A 177 7.87 -12.40 -3.09
C ALA A 177 8.20 -10.94 -2.71
N THR A 178 9.13 -10.33 -3.41
CA THR A 178 9.40 -8.89 -3.37
C THR A 178 10.00 -8.46 -4.71
N TYR A 179 10.31 -7.17 -4.89
CA TYR A 179 10.91 -6.65 -6.11
C TYR A 179 11.77 -5.42 -5.87
N TYR A 180 12.54 -5.05 -6.89
CA TYR A 180 13.26 -3.78 -6.99
C TYR A 180 13.25 -3.25 -8.43
N TYR A 181 13.72 -2.02 -8.63
CA TYR A 181 13.98 -1.43 -9.94
C TYR A 181 15.50 -1.31 -10.14
N ASN A 182 16.01 -1.57 -11.35
CA ASN A 182 17.44 -1.41 -11.65
C ASN A 182 17.81 0.06 -11.88
N THR A 183 16.91 0.85 -12.50
CA THR A 183 17.13 2.26 -12.80
C THR A 183 15.89 3.13 -12.51
N GLU A 184 16.02 4.44 -12.71
CA GLU A 184 14.90 5.38 -12.62
C GLU A 184 13.87 5.17 -13.74
N GLU A 185 14.34 4.82 -14.95
CA GLU A 185 13.49 4.50 -16.09
C GLU A 185 12.62 3.27 -15.79
N ASP A 186 13.20 2.23 -15.17
CA ASP A 186 12.45 1.05 -14.74
C ASP A 186 11.37 1.41 -13.71
N ARG A 187 11.70 2.26 -12.73
CA ARG A 187 10.73 2.76 -11.75
C ARG A 187 9.58 3.52 -12.42
N ASN A 188 9.90 4.37 -13.40
CA ASN A 188 8.91 5.22 -14.09
C ASN A 188 7.97 4.42 -15.01
N HIS A 189 8.45 3.29 -15.57
CA HIS A 189 7.63 2.38 -16.38
C HIS A 189 7.02 1.21 -15.58
N ASP A 190 7.26 1.13 -14.27
CA ASP A 190 6.86 0.01 -13.39
C ASP A 190 7.46 -1.36 -13.79
N ASN A 191 8.66 -1.35 -14.37
CA ASN A 191 9.43 -2.54 -14.77
C ASN A 191 10.08 -3.22 -13.56
N ARG A 192 9.31 -4.03 -12.83
CA ARG A 192 9.75 -4.68 -11.58
C ARG A 192 10.62 -5.91 -11.84
N ILE A 193 11.80 -5.95 -11.22
CA ILE A 193 12.63 -7.16 -11.13
C ILE A 193 12.24 -7.90 -9.86
N TRP A 194 11.58 -9.06 -10.03
CA TRP A 194 11.05 -9.85 -8.92
C TRP A 194 12.10 -10.74 -8.28
N ILE A 195 12.16 -10.71 -6.96
CA ILE A 195 12.90 -11.66 -6.12
C ILE A 195 11.87 -12.65 -5.57
N PRO A 196 11.86 -13.92 -6.02
CA PRO A 196 11.03 -14.95 -5.41
C PRO A 196 11.65 -15.41 -4.09
N HIS A 197 10.81 -15.98 -3.22
CA HIS A 197 11.29 -16.77 -2.08
C HIS A 197 12.17 -17.95 -2.54
N LYS A 198 13.23 -18.24 -1.79
CA LYS A 198 14.07 -19.43 -1.98
C LYS A 198 13.80 -20.43 -0.84
N LYS A 199 13.47 -21.67 -1.22
CA LYS A 199 13.36 -22.82 -0.32
C LYS A 199 14.74 -23.37 0.03
#